data_AF-A0A108T319-F1
#
_entry.id   AF-A0A108T319-F1
#
_cell.length_a   1.000
_cell.length_b   1.000
_cell.length_c   1.000
_cell.angle_alpha   90.00
_cell.angle_beta   90.00
_cell.angle_gamma   90.00
#
_symmetry.space_group_name_H-M   'P 1'
#
loop_
_entity.id
_entity.type
_entity.pdbx_description
1 polymer ?
#
loop_
_entity_poly.entity_id
_entity_poly.type
_entity_poly.pdbx_seq_one_letter_code
_entity_poly.pdbx_strand_id
1 'polypeptide(L)'
;MNYSINPKLNAVMKTIELQLLSKGTDKQEALQIIRQYIKAFPKEPDYNLAQYGGMLVSPYDVRELNIQCGYSVASQNNISDERIWYKYLLRVGLVARELIKTNGL
;
A
#
# COMPACT_ATOMS: atom_id res chain seq x y z
N MET A 1 -3.43 -11.29 3.88
CA MET A 1 -3.78 -11.23 5.34
C MET A 1 -5.13 -10.55 5.56
N ASN A 2 -5.62 -10.42 6.80
CA ASN A 2 -6.75 -9.53 7.14
C ASN A 2 -6.22 -8.31 7.89
N TYR A 3 -6.31 -7.13 7.29
CA TYR A 3 -5.70 -5.90 7.83
C TYR A 3 -6.67 -4.99 8.58
N SER A 4 -7.96 -5.16 8.37
CA SER A 4 -8.99 -4.26 8.91
C SER A 4 -10.33 -4.97 9.02
N ILE A 5 -11.08 -4.67 10.08
CA ILE A 5 -12.48 -5.11 10.22
C ILE A 5 -13.41 -4.41 9.22
N ASN A 6 -13.05 -3.20 8.76
CA ASN A 6 -13.77 -2.51 7.70
C ASN A 6 -13.47 -3.21 6.36
N PRO A 7 -14.48 -3.79 5.68
CA PRO A 7 -14.26 -4.59 4.48
C PRO A 7 -13.71 -3.79 3.30
N LYS A 8 -14.12 -2.52 3.14
CA LYS A 8 -13.64 -1.65 2.06
C LYS A 8 -12.17 -1.30 2.25
N LEU A 9 -11.78 -0.94 3.47
CA LEU A 9 -10.38 -0.66 3.79
C LEU A 9 -9.52 -1.92 3.66
N ASN A 10 -10.03 -3.07 4.10
CA ASN A 10 -9.33 -4.33 3.97
C ASN A 10 -9.11 -4.73 2.50
N ALA A 11 -10.10 -4.50 1.63
CA ALA A 11 -9.96 -4.69 0.19
C ALA A 11 -8.84 -3.82 -0.39
N VAL A 12 -8.79 -2.53 -0.04
CA VAL A 12 -7.70 -1.62 -0.44
C VAL A 12 -6.33 -2.17 -0.01
N MET A 13 -6.21 -2.61 1.24
CA MET A 13 -4.94 -3.12 1.78
C MET A 13 -4.54 -4.47 1.18
N LYS A 14 -5.50 -5.32 0.80
CA LYS A 14 -5.24 -6.54 0.04
C LYS A 14 -4.76 -6.24 -1.39
N THR A 15 -5.32 -5.24 -2.06
CA THR A 15 -4.81 -4.82 -3.37
C THR A 15 -3.37 -4.29 -3.26
N ILE A 16 -3.07 -3.52 -2.22
CA ILE A 16 -1.69 -3.09 -1.90
C ILE A 16 -0.77 -4.31 -1.66
N GLU A 17 -1.22 -5.33 -0.91
CA GLU A 17 -0.46 -6.58 -0.71
C GLU A 17 -0.12 -7.24 -2.04
N LEU A 18 -1.09 -7.36 -2.96
CA LEU A 18 -0.87 -7.92 -4.29
C LEU A 18 0.14 -7.10 -5.11
N GLN A 19 0.02 -5.77 -5.09
CA GLN A 19 0.95 -4.86 -5.79
C GLN A 19 2.38 -4.96 -5.25
N LEU A 20 2.55 -5.13 -3.93
CA LEU A 20 3.85 -5.31 -3.31
C LEU A 20 4.45 -6.68 -3.65
N LEU A 21 3.63 -7.73 -3.63
CA LEU A 21 4.07 -9.10 -3.94
C LEU A 21 4.36 -9.31 -5.42
N SER A 22 3.82 -8.48 -6.32
CA SER A 22 4.13 -8.53 -7.75
C SER A 22 5.45 -7.85 -8.13
N LYS A 23 6.24 -7.37 -7.16
CA LYS A 23 7.53 -6.68 -7.40
C LYS A 23 8.71 -7.61 -7.62
N GLY A 24 8.60 -8.85 -7.16
CA GLY A 24 9.54 -9.92 -7.49
C GLY A 24 8.97 -10.84 -8.54
N THR A 25 9.85 -11.65 -9.12
CA THR A 25 9.49 -12.82 -9.95
C THR A 25 8.70 -13.84 -9.14
N ASP A 26 8.99 -13.92 -7.85
CA ASP A 26 8.25 -14.72 -6.88
C ASP A 26 8.05 -13.96 -5.55
N LYS A 27 7.33 -14.62 -4.63
CA LYS A 27 7.04 -14.08 -3.30
C LYS A 27 8.30 -13.81 -2.47
N GLN A 28 9.34 -14.65 -2.56
CA GLN A 28 10.54 -14.49 -1.76
C GLN A 28 11.36 -13.29 -2.22
N GLU A 29 11.52 -13.14 -3.54
CA GLU A 29 12.18 -11.97 -4.13
C GLU A 29 11.42 -10.68 -3.79
N ALA A 30 10.08 -10.69 -3.88
CA ALA A 30 9.26 -9.55 -3.50
C ALA A 30 9.47 -9.17 -2.02
N LEU A 31 9.50 -10.16 -1.12
CA LEU A 31 9.77 -9.93 0.31
C LEU A 31 11.19 -9.39 0.54
N GLN A 32 12.18 -9.83 -0.21
CA GLN A 32 13.55 -9.32 -0.12
C GLN A 32 13.62 -7.84 -0.55
N ILE A 33 12.98 -7.48 -1.66
CA ILE A 33 12.86 -6.09 -2.12
C ILE A 33 12.22 -5.23 -1.02
N ILE A 34 11.08 -5.68 -0.46
CA ILE A 34 10.38 -4.95 0.62
C ILE A 34 11.30 -4.73 1.83
N ARG A 35 12.07 -5.75 2.25
CA ARG A 35 13.04 -5.61 3.36
C ARG A 35 14.12 -4.57 3.06
N GLN A 36 14.63 -4.53 1.83
CA GLN A 36 15.65 -3.55 1.43
C GLN A 36 15.11 -2.13 1.53
N TYR A 37 13.89 -1.86 1.05
CA TYR A 37 13.24 -0.55 1.17
C TYR A 37 12.99 -0.15 2.62
N ILE A 38 12.46 -1.07 3.45
CA ILE A 38 12.26 -0.81 4.89
C ILE A 38 13.58 -0.42 5.58
N LYS A 39 14.68 -1.10 5.24
CA LYS A 39 16.00 -0.81 5.80
C LYS A 39 16.58 0.52 5.29
N ALA A 40 16.37 0.84 4.01
CA ALA A 40 16.92 2.03 3.37
C ALA A 40 16.17 3.32 3.77
N PHE A 41 14.86 3.25 3.94
CA PHE A 41 13.99 4.41 4.16
C PHE A 41 13.14 4.30 5.45
N PRO A 42 13.73 4.00 6.61
CA PRO A 42 12.97 3.66 7.82
C PRO A 42 12.11 4.81 8.38
N LYS A 43 12.39 6.05 7.96
CA LYS A 43 11.68 7.26 8.40
C LYS A 43 10.51 7.65 7.47
N GLU A 44 10.44 7.06 6.28
CA GLU A 44 9.37 7.35 5.33
C GLU A 44 8.12 6.52 5.65
N PRO A 45 6.91 7.10 5.53
CA PRO A 45 5.67 6.45 5.94
C PRO A 45 5.39 5.13 5.21
N ASP A 46 5.81 5.04 3.95
CA ASP A 46 5.68 3.90 3.06
C ASP A 46 7.03 3.22 2.73
N TYR A 47 8.11 3.65 3.38
CA TYR A 47 9.48 3.24 3.04
C TYR A 47 9.88 3.55 1.59
N ASN A 48 9.28 4.59 0.97
CA ASN A 48 9.47 4.93 -0.44
C ASN A 48 9.01 3.85 -1.45
N LEU A 49 8.23 2.86 -1.01
CA LEU A 49 7.70 1.79 -1.86
C LEU A 49 6.67 2.31 -2.88
N ALA A 50 5.88 3.32 -2.54
CA ALA A 50 4.90 3.87 -3.47
C ALA A 50 5.58 4.66 -4.59
N GLN A 51 6.50 5.55 -4.22
CA GLN A 51 7.18 6.46 -5.15
C GLN A 51 8.24 5.76 -6.01
N TYR A 52 9.06 4.89 -5.42
CA TYR A 52 10.19 4.27 -6.11
C TYR A 52 10.00 2.77 -6.36
N GLY A 53 9.06 2.12 -5.67
CA GLY A 53 8.69 0.73 -5.94
C GLY A 53 7.68 0.57 -7.09
N GLY A 54 7.31 1.65 -7.80
CA GLY A 54 6.39 1.59 -8.94
C GLY A 54 4.99 1.14 -8.58
N MET A 55 4.45 1.63 -7.46
CA MET A 55 3.04 1.43 -7.11
C MET A 55 2.19 2.57 -7.71
N LEU A 56 1.01 2.85 -7.14
CA LEU A 56 0.21 3.99 -7.59
C LEU A 56 1.00 5.29 -7.36
N VAL A 57 1.07 6.13 -8.39
CA VAL A 57 1.93 7.33 -8.40
C VAL A 57 1.15 8.64 -8.33
N SER A 58 -0.19 8.59 -8.35
CA SER A 58 -1.02 9.80 -8.26
C SER A 58 -2.16 9.69 -7.25
N PRO A 59 -2.59 10.82 -6.66
CA PRO A 59 -3.82 10.88 -5.85
C PRO A 59 -5.06 10.38 -6.60
N TYR A 60 -5.11 10.59 -7.92
CA TYR A 60 -6.20 10.13 -8.78
C TYR A 60 -6.30 8.59 -8.78
N ASP A 61 -5.19 7.89 -9.02
CA ASP A 61 -5.17 6.42 -9.02
C ASP A 61 -5.59 5.85 -7.67
N VAL A 62 -5.20 6.53 -6.57
CA VAL A 62 -5.61 6.14 -5.22
C VAL A 62 -7.12 6.30 -5.02
N ARG A 63 -7.75 7.33 -5.61
CA ARG A 63 -9.21 7.47 -5.59
C ARG A 63 -9.87 6.34 -6.34
N GLU A 64 -9.40 6.03 -7.55
CA GLU A 64 -9.95 4.94 -8.35
C GLU A 64 -9.85 3.60 -7.62
N LEU A 65 -8.70 3.29 -7.01
CA LEU A 65 -8.53 2.11 -6.18
C LEU A 65 -9.57 2.05 -5.04
N ASN A 66 -9.73 3.16 -4.30
CA ASN A 66 -10.71 3.22 -3.22
C ASN A 66 -12.14 3.03 -3.75
N ILE A 67 -12.47 3.62 -4.91
CA ILE A 67 -13.80 3.47 -5.55
C ILE A 67 -14.05 2.01 -5.95
N GLN A 68 -13.07 1.36 -6.58
CA GLN A 68 -13.14 -0.07 -6.93
C GLN A 68 -13.31 -0.96 -5.68
N CYS A 69 -12.77 -0.52 -4.54
CA CYS A 69 -12.95 -1.18 -3.24
C CYS A 69 -14.25 -0.79 -2.51
N GLY A 70 -15.16 -0.06 -3.17
CA GLY A 70 -16.51 0.25 -2.69
C GLY A 70 -16.68 1.57 -1.95
N TYR A 71 -15.69 2.47 -1.96
CA TYR A 71 -15.91 3.85 -1.50
C TYR A 71 -16.68 4.64 -2.56
N SER A 72 -17.54 5.58 -2.16
CA SER A 72 -18.30 6.37 -3.13
C SER A 72 -17.41 7.43 -3.79
N VAL A 73 -17.64 7.71 -5.07
CA VAL A 73 -16.96 8.77 -5.84
C VAL A 73 -17.03 10.11 -5.09
N ALA A 74 -18.22 10.50 -4.61
CA ALA A 74 -18.42 11.73 -3.86
C ALA A 74 -17.55 11.79 -2.58
N SER A 75 -17.46 10.69 -1.82
CA SER A 75 -16.62 10.63 -0.62
C SER A 75 -15.13 10.77 -0.94
N GLN A 76 -14.69 10.19 -2.07
CA GLN A 76 -13.31 10.30 -2.49
C GLN A 76 -13.01 11.72 -2.97
N ASN A 77 -13.84 12.31 -3.82
CA ASN A 77 -13.61 13.65 -4.36
C ASN A 77 -13.63 14.76 -3.28
N ASN A 78 -14.22 14.49 -2.11
CA ASN A 78 -14.23 15.43 -0.99
C ASN A 78 -12.96 15.37 -0.10
N ILE A 79 -12.04 14.44 -0.36
CA ILE A 79 -10.75 14.34 0.35
C ILE A 79 -9.71 15.08 -0.47
N SER A 80 -8.91 15.98 0.11
CA SER A 80 -7.83 16.65 -0.62
C SER A 80 -6.78 15.66 -1.15
N ASP A 81 -6.07 16.05 -2.21
CA ASP A 81 -5.03 15.21 -2.84
C ASP A 81 -3.90 14.86 -1.85
N GLU A 82 -3.43 15.84 -1.09
CA GLU A 82 -2.43 15.62 -0.04
C GLU A 82 -2.90 14.58 0.98
N ARG A 83 -4.15 14.70 1.43
CA ARG A 83 -4.70 13.81 2.46
C ARG A 83 -4.93 12.40 1.95
N ILE A 84 -5.39 12.24 0.71
CA ILE A 84 -5.59 10.89 0.16
C ILE A 84 -4.25 10.21 -0.11
N TRP A 85 -3.27 10.96 -0.61
CA TRP A 85 -1.93 10.47 -0.85
C TRP A 85 -1.26 10.03 0.44
N TYR A 86 -1.26 10.88 1.48
CA TYR A 86 -0.67 10.54 2.77
C TYR A 86 -1.30 9.29 3.40
N LYS A 87 -2.63 9.14 3.30
CA LYS A 87 -3.32 7.91 3.76
C LYS A 87 -2.88 6.68 2.98
N TYR A 88 -2.62 6.80 1.68
CA TYR A 88 -2.13 5.71 0.86
C TYR A 88 -0.73 5.28 1.30
N LEU A 89 0.19 6.24 1.48
CA LEU A 89 1.56 5.95 1.94
C LEU A 89 1.57 5.19 3.28
N LEU A 90 0.78 5.65 4.26
CA LEU A 90 0.66 4.97 5.55
C LEU A 90 0.15 3.52 5.41
N ARG A 91 -0.76 3.25 4.48
CA ARG A 91 -1.30 1.90 4.23
C ARG A 91 -0.25 1.02 3.56
N VAL A 92 0.47 1.54 2.57
CA VAL A 92 1.59 0.82 1.91
C VAL A 92 2.62 0.39 2.95
N GLY A 93 3.08 1.32 3.78
CA GLY A 93 4.06 1.01 4.83
C GLY A 93 3.54 0.02 5.87
N LEU A 94 2.26 0.11 6.25
CA LEU A 94 1.65 -0.86 7.15
C LEU A 94 1.64 -2.26 6.53
N VAL A 95 1.14 -2.41 5.30
CA VAL A 95 1.09 -3.71 4.62
C VAL A 95 2.50 -4.29 4.44
N ALA A 96 3.47 -3.47 4.02
CA ALA A 96 4.87 -3.87 3.90
C ALA A 96 5.44 -4.42 5.22
N ARG A 97 5.20 -3.73 6.34
CA ARG A 97 5.63 -4.21 7.67
C ARG A 97 4.99 -5.55 8.03
N GLU A 98 3.68 -5.68 7.86
CA GLU A 98 2.96 -6.90 8.23
C GLU A 98 3.35 -8.09 7.34
N LEU A 99 3.64 -7.86 6.06
CA LEU A 99 4.22 -8.86 5.17
C LEU A 99 5.56 -9.38 5.71
N ILE A 100 6.47 -8.48 6.12
CA ILE A 100 7.77 -8.90 6.67
C ILE A 100 7.61 -9.58 8.03
N LYS A 101 6.76 -9.08 8.93
CA LYS A 101 6.53 -9.72 10.24
C LYS A 101 5.95 -11.14 10.11
N THR A 102 5.05 -11.35 9.16
CA THR A 102 4.35 -12.65 9.00
C THR A 102 5.20 -13.66 8.23
N ASN A 103 6.13 -13.21 7.38
CA ASN A 103 6.93 -14.08 6.51
C ASN A 103 8.44 -14.04 6.83
N GLY A 104 8.85 -13.27 7.83
CA GLY A 104 10.20 -13.25 8.38
C GLY A 104 10.21 -14.06 9.66
N LEU A 105 10.71 -15.31 9.56
CA LEU A 105 11.32 -16.00 10.70
C LEU A 105 12.48 -15.16 11.23
#